data_AF-A0A954IWW7-F1
#
_entry.id   AF-A0A954IWW7-F1
#
_cell.length_a   1.000
_cell.length_b   1.000
_cell.length_c   1.000
_cell.angle_alpha   90.00
_cell.angle_beta   90.00
_cell.angle_gamma   90.00
#
_symmetry.space_group_name_H-M   'P 1'
#
loop_
_entity.id
_entity.type
_entity.pdbx_description
1 polymer ?
#
loop_
_entity_poly.entity_id
_entity_poly.type
_entity_poly.pdbx_seq_one_letter_code
_entity_poly.pdbx_strand_id
1 'polypeptide(L)' 'LLPGGSCPWFVREDGLGGCRIYEARPEHCRTFPYWPEILEDDAAFAEARRFCAGIEVSGIEVSGIEVSGTEV' A
#
# COMPACT_ATOMS: atom_id res chain seq x y z
N LEU A 1 -20.83 2.13 17.16
CA LEU A 1 -19.37 1.92 17.32
C LEU A 1 -19.16 1.13 18.61
N LEU A 2 -18.45 0.00 18.55
CA LEU A 2 -18.26 -0.85 19.73
C LEU A 2 -17.44 -0.10 20.81
N PRO A 3 -17.79 -0.24 22.09
CA PRO A 3 -16.98 0.29 23.18
C PRO A 3 -15.63 -0.44 23.19
N GLY A 4 -14.52 0.30 22.99
CA GLY A 4 -13.15 -0.23 23.03
C GLY A 4 -12.30 -0.08 21.77
N GLY A 5 -12.82 0.51 20.68
CA GLY A 5 -12.02 0.83 19.49
C GLY A 5 -11.45 -0.39 18.74
N SER A 6 -11.87 -1.60 19.10
CA SER A 6 -11.44 -2.83 18.46
C SER A 6 -12.19 -2.98 17.13
N CYS A 7 -11.48 -2.87 16.01
CA CYS A 7 -12.05 -3.20 14.70
C CYS A 7 -12.59 -4.64 14.74
N PRO A 8 -13.88 -4.90 14.43
CA PRO A 8 -14.47 -6.26 14.48
C PRO A 8 -13.82 -7.26 13.52
N TRP A 9 -13.12 -6.75 12.51
CA TRP A 9 -12.43 -7.53 11.49
C TRP A 9 -10.95 -7.71 11.78
N PHE A 10 -10.45 -7.14 12.88
CA PHE A 10 -9.07 -7.33 13.28
C PHE A 10 -8.86 -8.72 13.86
N VAL A 11 -7.87 -9.44 13.33
CA VAL A 11 -7.47 -10.76 13.77
C VAL A 11 -6.00 -10.76 14.15
N ARG A 12 -5.61 -11.57 15.14
CA ARG A 12 -4.21 -11.82 15.50
C ARG A 12 -3.92 -13.30 15.39
N GLU A 13 -3.01 -13.66 14.50
CA GLU A 13 -2.59 -15.04 14.23
C GLU A 13 -1.05 -15.05 14.17
N ASP A 14 -0.41 -16.01 14.84
CA ASP A 14 1.05 -16.18 14.86
C ASP A 14 1.85 -14.91 15.22
N GLY A 15 1.29 -14.08 16.10
CA GLY A 15 1.90 -12.81 16.54
C GLY A 15 1.66 -11.63 15.58
N LEU A 16 1.18 -11.88 14.37
CA LEU A 16 0.86 -10.88 13.36
C LEU A 16 -0.59 -10.39 13.51
N GLY A 17 -0.79 -9.08 13.39
CA GLY A 17 -2.13 -8.46 13.41
C GLY A 17 -2.57 -8.09 11.99
N GLY A 18 -3.79 -8.44 11.61
CA GLY A 18 -4.31 -8.21 10.26
C GLY A 18 -5.81 -7.95 10.22
N CYS A 19 -6.32 -7.61 9.04
CA CYS A 19 -7.74 -7.43 8.78
C CYS A 19 -8.29 -8.64 8.02
N ARG A 20 -9.23 -9.39 8.59
CA ARG A 20 -9.78 -10.61 7.95
C ARG A 20 -10.58 -10.37 6.67
N ILE A 21 -10.96 -9.11 6.40
CA ILE A 21 -11.65 -8.70 5.16
C ILE A 21 -10.72 -7.92 4.22
N TYR A 22 -9.41 -7.95 4.43
CA TYR A 22 -8.46 -7.23 3.60
C TYR A 22 -8.58 -7.57 2.11
N GLU A 23 -8.90 -8.84 1.81
CA GLU A 23 -9.18 -9.31 0.45
C GLU A 23 -10.48 -8.76 -0.13
N ALA A 24 -11.42 -8.28 0.66
CA ALA A 24 -12.68 -7.69 0.17
C ALA A 24 -12.53 -6.24 -0.31
N ARG A 25 -11.33 -5.64 -0.23
CA ARG A 25 -11.09 -4.28 -0.71
C ARG A 25 -11.41 -4.16 -2.20
N PRO A 26 -12.12 -3.10 -2.64
CA PRO A 26 -12.43 -2.89 -4.04
C PRO A 26 -11.14 -2.66 -4.84
N GLU A 27 -11.21 -2.89 -6.15
CA GLU A 27 -10.08 -2.73 -7.06
C GLU A 27 -9.40 -1.37 -6.91
N HIS A 28 -10.19 -0.30 -6.78
CA HIS A 28 -9.68 1.05 -6.55
C HIS A 28 -8.75 1.12 -5.33
N CYS A 29 -9.12 0.54 -4.18
CA CYS A 29 -8.24 0.53 -3.00
C CYS A 29 -7.00 -0.36 -3.18
N ARG A 30 -7.03 -1.34 -4.09
CA ARG A 30 -5.89 -2.22 -4.38
C ARG A 30 -4.89 -1.59 -5.33
N THR A 31 -5.35 -0.70 -6.21
CA THR A 31 -4.51 -0.03 -7.22
C THR A 31 -3.83 1.21 -6.70
N PHE A 32 -4.14 1.68 -5.50
CA PHE A 32 -3.43 2.79 -4.87
C PHE A 32 -1.94 2.44 -4.66
N PRO A 33 -0.98 3.35 -4.93
CA PRO A 33 -1.16 4.73 -5.38
C PRO A 33 -1.09 4.93 -6.90
N TYR A 34 -1.24 3.88 -7.71
CA TYR A 34 -1.13 3.93 -9.18
C TYR A 34 -2.40 4.44 -9.88
N TRP A 35 -3.16 5.29 -9.22
CA TRP A 35 -4.35 5.89 -9.83
C TRP A 35 -3.94 6.93 -10.88
N PRO A 36 -4.66 7.05 -12.02
CA PRO A 36 -4.33 8.02 -13.05
C PRO A 36 -4.18 9.45 -12.51
N GLU A 37 -5.03 9.85 -11.57
CA GLU A 37 -5.03 11.19 -10.97
C GLU A 37 -3.81 11.43 -10.08
N ILE A 38 -3.27 10.38 -9.45
CA ILE A 38 -2.04 10.48 -8.64
C ILE A 38 -0.79 10.53 -9.52
N LEU A 39 -0.87 9.90 -10.70
CA LEU A 39 0.23 9.82 -11.67
C LEU A 39 0.21 10.96 -12.72
N GLU A 40 -0.74 11.90 -12.62
CA GLU A 40 -0.91 13.00 -13.58
C GLU A 40 0.31 13.93 -13.60
N ASP A 41 0.76 14.38 -12.43
CA ASP A 41 1.93 15.23 -12.27
C ASP A 41 2.54 15.15 -10.85
N ASP A 42 3.72 15.75 -10.69
CA ASP A 42 4.46 15.76 -9.42
C ASP A 42 3.68 16.42 -8.28
N ALA A 43 2.80 17.40 -8.57
CA ALA A 43 2.02 18.08 -7.56
C ALA A 43 0.87 17.19 -7.06
N ALA A 44 0.19 16.47 -7.95
CA ALA A 44 -0.82 15.48 -7.62
C ALA A 44 -0.23 14.32 -6.80
N PHE A 45 0.95 13.85 -7.19
CA PHE A 45 1.69 12.84 -6.43
C PHE A 45 2.10 13.35 -5.05
N ALA A 46 2.60 14.59 -4.95
CA ALA A 46 2.96 15.22 -3.69
C ALA A 46 1.74 15.44 -2.76
N GLU A 47 0.57 15.73 -3.33
CA GLU A 47 -0.68 15.82 -2.57
C GLU A 47 -1.09 14.46 -2.02
N ALA A 48 -1.09 13.42 -2.85
CA ALA A 48 -1.40 12.06 -2.41
C ALA A 48 -0.48 11.59 -1.27
N ARG A 49 0.81 11.92 -1.35
CA ARG A 49 1.82 11.62 -0.30
C ARG A 49 1.48 12.21 1.06
N ARG A 50 0.76 13.33 1.13
CA ARG A 50 0.33 13.93 2.41
C ARG A 50 -0.66 13.04 3.16
N PHE A 51 -1.45 12.25 2.43
CA PHE A 51 -2.47 11.37 3.02
C PHE A 51 -1.94 10.00 3.41
N CYS A 52 -0.93 9.49 2.70
CA CYS A 52 -0.38 8.17 2.98
C CYS A 52 1.15 8.21 2.97
N ALA A 53 1.74 8.03 4.15
CA ALA A 53 3.19 7.91 4.34
C ALA A 53 3.81 6.75 3.55
N GLY A 54 3.01 5.76 3.11
CA GLY A 54 3.48 4.63 2.31
C GLY A 54 3.68 4.93 0.81
N ILE A 55 3.25 6.09 0.30
CA ILE A 55 3.48 6.46 -1.11
C ILE A 55 4.95 6.79 -1.38
N GLU A 56 5.69 7.22 -0.35
CA GLU A 56 7.12 7.45 -0.43
C GLU A 56 7.87 6.47 0.47
N VAL A 57 8.72 5.64 -0.14
CA VAL A 57 9.81 4.98 0.59
C VAL A 57 11.10 5.64 0.14
N SER A 58 11.36 6.85 0.65
CA SER A 58 12.66 7.50 0.48
C SER A 58 13.69 6.74 1.31
N GLY A 59 14.61 6.00 0.67
CA GLY A 59 15.70 5.29 1.35
C GLY A 59 15.84 3.80 1.04
N ILE A 60 15.17 3.25 0.02
CA ILE A 60 15.53 1.92 -0.48
C ILE A 60 16.74 2.05 -1.41
N GLU A 61 17.93 1.78 -0.90
CA GLU A 61 19.12 1.55 -1.73
C GLU A 61 19.00 0.15 -2.35
N VAL A 62 18.51 0.11 -3.59
CA VAL A 62 18.48 -1.13 -4.35
C VAL A 62 19.90 -1.44 -4.82
N SER A 63 20.60 -2.30 -4.09
CA SER A 63 21.91 -2.84 -4.49
C SER A 63 21.77 -4.35 -4.72
N GLY A 64 22.13 -4.82 -5.92
CA GLY A 64 22.20 -6.26 -6.24
C GLY A 64 20.99 -6.89 -6.91
N ILE A 65 20.17 -6.15 -7.68
CA ILE A 65 19.22 -6.80 -8.62
C ILE A 65 19.98 -7.21 -9.88
N GLU A 66 20.32 -8.49 -9.98
CA GLU A 66 20.74 -9.11 -11.24
C GLU A 66 19.50 -9.54 -12.01
N VAL A 67 19.08 -8.72 -12.98
CA VAL A 67 18.05 -9.14 -13.95
C VAL A 67 18.72 -10.08 -14.94
N SER A 68 18.67 -11.37 -14.66
CA SER A 68 19.05 -12.39 -15.65
C SER A 68 17.95 -12.43 -16.71
N GLY A 69 18.26 -11.87 -17.87
CA GLY A 69 17.31 -11.65 -18.96
C GLY A 69 16.63 -12.93 -19.43
N THR A 70 15.35 -12.80 -19.79
CA THR A 70 14.64 -13.80 -20.59
C THR A 70 15.07 -13.62 -22.05
N GLU A 71 15.73 -14.61 -22.63
CA GLU A 71 15.83 -14.71 -24.08
C GLU A 71 14.44 -15.05 -24.64
N VAL A 72 13.99 -14.24 -25.61
CA VAL A 72 12.74 -14.43 -26.36
C VAL A 72 12.82 -15.59 -27.33
#